data_AF-A0A1C5Q3Q3-F1
#
_entry.id   AF-A0A1C5Q3Q3-F1
#
_cell.length_a   1.000
_cell.length_b   1.000
_cell.length_c   1.000
_cell.angle_alpha   90.00
_cell.angle_beta   90.00
_cell.angle_gamma   90.00
#
_symmetry.space_group_name_H-M   'P 1'
#
loop_
_entity.id
_entity.type
_entity.pdbx_description
1 polymer ?
#
loop_
_entity_poly.entity_id
_entity_poly.type
_entity_poly.pdbx_seq_one_letter_code
_entity_poly.pdbx_strand_id
1 'polypeptide(L)'
;MNMVIKCLLAALWLLAVPWAAGGTVFYKSKKKSMGMYLLAGYLLMFSVAELMILPMMWAKLSLHILEYSFAGVMAVAAVAGFIFMCREKRMSGNGEKKHMETSVYFWIAAVLIIFQLAVASFLAHMDADDAFYVATATTSVHTDTIFSINPYTGYAYAHLPSRYVLSPFPVFLAVVSSLCGFHPAIVAHMIFPAVFIFMAYVVLYQYAKKWFPEQKNARGIFMIFCAVLIWFSGYSIYNSENFQMIRIWQGKACLASVFLPLLLYLGCCIILEKQREYTWLLLLMADISCCLLSSMGIILACIMLVVLMVMGLVRFRSLEKAACTALCCLPSLILGAIYIVIR
;
A
#
# COMPACT_ATOMS: atom_id res chain seq x y z
N MET A 1 -25.62 -10.23 7.41
CA MET A 1 -25.27 -8.80 7.36
C MET A 1 -25.73 -8.19 6.04
N ASN A 2 -26.47 -7.09 6.07
CA ASN A 2 -26.98 -6.42 4.86
C ASN A 2 -25.81 -5.94 3.96
N MET A 3 -25.97 -6.01 2.63
CA MET A 3 -24.96 -5.58 1.65
C MET A 3 -24.47 -4.15 1.91
N VAL A 4 -25.38 -3.25 2.27
CA VAL A 4 -25.05 -1.85 2.60
C VAL A 4 -24.06 -1.77 3.75
N ILE A 5 -24.24 -2.59 4.80
CA ILE A 5 -23.34 -2.61 5.96
C ILE A 5 -21.96 -3.12 5.54
N LYS A 6 -21.89 -4.14 4.69
CA LYS A 6 -20.61 -4.67 4.18
C LYS A 6 -19.85 -3.60 3.37
N CYS A 7 -20.54 -2.85 2.51
CA CYS A 7 -19.95 -1.74 1.76
C CYS A 7 -19.44 -0.61 2.69
N LEU A 8 -20.20 -0.28 3.74
CA LEU A 8 -19.78 0.70 4.75
C LEU A 8 -18.55 0.23 5.52
N LEU A 9 -18.47 -1.06 5.88
CA LEU A 9 -17.30 -1.63 6.53
C LEU A 9 -16.07 -1.62 5.61
N ALA A 10 -16.25 -1.90 4.31
CA ALA A 10 -15.17 -1.79 3.34
C ALA A 10 -14.64 -0.34 3.23
N ALA A 11 -15.53 0.64 3.15
CA ALA A 11 -15.15 2.05 3.14
C ALA A 11 -14.48 2.47 4.47
N LEU A 12 -14.95 1.94 5.60
CA LEU A 12 -14.37 2.19 6.92
C LEU A 12 -12.94 1.66 6.99
N TRP A 13 -12.73 0.37 6.72
CA TRP A 13 -11.45 -0.32 6.90
C TRP A 13 -10.41 0.02 5.84
N LEU A 14 -10.81 0.38 4.61
CA LEU A 14 -9.89 0.66 3.52
C LEU A 14 -9.71 2.15 3.22
N LEU A 15 -10.63 3.03 3.61
CA LEU A 15 -10.48 4.47 3.37
C LEU A 15 -10.36 5.26 4.67
N ALA A 16 -11.36 5.16 5.56
CA ALA A 16 -11.42 6.01 6.75
C ALA A 16 -10.34 5.66 7.78
N VAL A 17 -10.17 4.37 8.11
CA VAL A 17 -9.19 3.89 9.10
C VAL A 17 -7.76 4.20 8.64
N PRO A 18 -7.31 3.86 7.41
CA PRO A 18 -5.98 4.23 6.95
C PRO A 18 -5.78 5.74 6.93
N TRP A 19 -6.74 6.51 6.38
CA TRP A 19 -6.63 7.97 6.34
C TRP A 19 -6.44 8.60 7.74
N ALA A 20 -7.23 8.16 8.72
CA ALA A 20 -7.11 8.64 10.10
C ALA A 20 -5.81 8.16 10.76
N ALA A 21 -5.45 6.89 10.59
CA ALA A 21 -4.24 6.28 11.15
C ALA A 21 -2.96 6.94 10.62
N GLY A 22 -2.98 7.41 9.37
CA GLY A 22 -1.89 8.18 8.78
C GLY A 22 -1.53 9.44 9.57
N GLY A 23 -2.48 10.01 10.33
CA GLY A 23 -2.23 11.13 11.24
C GLY A 23 -1.17 10.86 12.31
N THR A 24 -1.06 9.61 12.78
CA THR A 24 -0.04 9.22 13.78
C THR A 24 1.38 9.32 13.23
N VAL A 25 1.57 8.90 11.98
CA VAL A 25 2.87 8.87 11.31
C VAL A 25 3.23 10.25 10.75
N PHE A 26 2.23 11.02 10.32
CA PHE A 26 2.41 12.33 9.70
C PHE A 26 2.56 13.51 10.65
N TYR A 27 2.36 13.34 11.96
CA TYR A 27 2.37 14.42 12.94
C TYR A 27 3.62 15.33 12.83
N LYS A 28 4.80 14.75 12.55
CA LYS A 28 6.09 15.48 12.47
C LYS A 28 6.54 15.90 11.06
N SER A 29 5.78 15.59 10.00
CA SER A 29 6.20 15.88 8.62
C SER A 29 5.94 17.33 8.22
N LYS A 30 6.81 17.94 7.40
CA LYS A 30 6.72 19.37 7.02
C LYS A 30 5.64 19.63 5.96
N LYS A 31 5.47 18.71 5.01
CA LYS A 31 4.43 18.79 3.96
C LYS A 31 3.28 17.86 4.29
N LYS A 32 2.07 18.40 4.30
CA LYS A 32 0.84 17.66 4.63
C LYS A 32 -0.16 17.82 3.50
N SER A 33 -0.73 16.70 3.05
CA SER A 33 -1.82 16.69 2.08
C SER A 33 -2.74 15.51 2.33
N MET A 34 -4.02 15.63 1.99
CA MET A 34 -5.01 14.57 2.25
C MET A 34 -4.61 13.23 1.64
N GLY A 35 -4.05 13.23 0.42
CA GLY A 35 -3.53 12.02 -0.21
C GLY A 35 -2.37 11.38 0.56
N MET A 36 -1.46 12.18 1.13
CA MET A 36 -0.36 11.63 1.93
C MET A 36 -0.81 11.01 3.24
N TYR A 37 -1.87 11.54 3.88
CA TYR A 37 -2.43 10.89 5.07
C TYR A 37 -2.92 9.47 4.73
N LEU A 38 -3.64 9.31 3.62
CA LEU A 38 -4.07 8.00 3.16
C LEU A 38 -2.88 7.07 2.87
N LEU A 39 -1.89 7.56 2.11
CA LEU A 39 -0.71 6.76 1.76
C LEU A 39 0.08 6.33 3.01
N ALA A 40 0.30 7.23 3.99
CA ALA A 40 0.91 6.87 5.27
C ALA A 40 0.11 5.85 6.05
N GLY A 41 -1.22 6.02 6.04
CA GLY A 41 -2.15 5.08 6.64
C GLY A 41 -1.95 3.66 6.13
N TYR A 42 -1.84 3.54 4.81
CA TYR A 42 -1.55 2.28 4.15
C TYR A 42 -0.15 1.74 4.45
N LEU A 43 0.87 2.60 4.50
CA LEU A 43 2.21 2.19 4.92
C LEU A 43 2.19 1.63 6.36
N LEU A 44 1.48 2.29 7.28
CA LEU A 44 1.30 1.79 8.64
C LEU A 44 0.50 0.49 8.65
N MET A 45 -0.63 0.44 7.94
CA MET A 45 -1.51 -0.73 7.90
C MET A 45 -0.78 -1.97 7.37
N PHE A 46 -0.01 -1.83 6.29
CA PHE A 46 0.75 -2.93 5.70
C PHE A 46 1.95 -3.31 6.57
N SER A 47 2.60 -2.33 7.21
CA SER A 47 3.67 -2.63 8.19
C SER A 47 3.15 -3.42 9.39
N VAL A 48 1.99 -3.03 9.93
CA VAL A 48 1.33 -3.76 11.02
C VAL A 48 0.91 -5.16 10.55
N ALA A 49 0.33 -5.28 9.36
CA ALA A 49 -0.03 -6.58 8.80
C ALA A 49 1.19 -7.51 8.69
N GLU A 50 2.30 -7.03 8.14
CA GLU A 50 3.53 -7.82 8.03
C GLU A 50 4.04 -8.29 9.39
N LEU A 51 4.18 -7.36 10.34
CA LEU A 51 4.72 -7.62 11.67
C LEU A 51 3.82 -8.53 12.53
N MET A 52 2.52 -8.60 12.23
CA MET A 52 1.58 -9.48 12.94
C MET A 52 1.43 -10.82 12.25
N ILE A 53 1.18 -10.83 10.93
CA ILE A 53 0.90 -12.06 10.19
C ILE A 53 2.06 -13.03 10.29
N LEU A 54 3.29 -12.54 10.12
CA LEU A 54 4.49 -13.36 10.12
C LEU A 54 4.65 -14.17 11.43
N PRO A 55 4.80 -13.55 12.63
CA PRO A 55 4.90 -14.30 13.88
C PRO A 55 3.69 -15.19 14.17
N MET A 56 2.47 -14.72 13.89
CA MET A 56 1.24 -15.46 14.20
C MET A 56 1.07 -16.69 13.30
N MET A 57 1.54 -16.62 12.05
CA MET A 57 1.61 -17.75 11.13
C MET A 57 2.55 -18.84 11.67
N TRP A 58 3.76 -18.49 12.11
CA TRP A 58 4.69 -19.48 12.68
C TRP A 58 4.23 -20.02 14.04
N ALA A 59 3.52 -19.20 14.83
CA ALA A 59 2.87 -19.63 16.07
C ALA A 59 1.58 -20.46 15.82
N LYS A 60 1.17 -20.65 14.56
CA LYS A 60 -0.04 -21.39 14.16
C LYS A 60 -1.30 -20.89 14.87
N LEU A 61 -1.41 -19.57 15.06
CA LEU A 61 -2.61 -18.97 15.63
C LEU A 61 -3.75 -18.97 14.60
N SER A 62 -4.98 -18.89 15.11
CA SER A 62 -6.18 -18.81 14.28
C SER A 62 -6.31 -17.46 13.60
N LEU A 63 -7.03 -17.44 12.47
CA LEU A 63 -7.25 -16.23 11.69
C LEU A 63 -8.02 -15.17 12.49
N HIS A 64 -9.02 -15.55 13.27
CA HIS A 64 -9.81 -14.60 14.05
C HIS A 64 -8.98 -13.86 15.12
N ILE A 65 -7.95 -14.50 15.71
CA ILE A 65 -7.05 -13.82 16.66
C ILE A 65 -6.27 -12.73 15.94
N LEU A 66 -5.74 -13.04 14.75
CA LEU A 66 -5.08 -12.06 13.89
C LEU A 66 -6.05 -10.94 13.48
N GLU A 67 -7.27 -11.28 13.08
CA GLU A 67 -8.30 -10.32 12.68
C GLU A 67 -8.63 -9.32 13.80
N TYR A 68 -9.00 -9.81 14.99
CA TYR A 68 -9.39 -8.94 16.11
C TYR A 68 -8.23 -8.12 16.63
N SER A 69 -7.03 -8.69 16.72
CA SER A 69 -5.84 -7.96 17.15
C SER A 69 -5.45 -6.90 16.14
N PHE A 70 -5.47 -7.22 14.83
CA PHE A 70 -5.19 -6.26 13.75
C PHE A 70 -6.21 -5.12 13.77
N ALA A 71 -7.50 -5.43 13.85
CA ALA A 71 -8.58 -4.46 13.96
C ALA A 71 -8.40 -3.53 15.18
N GLY A 72 -8.05 -4.11 16.33
CA GLY A 72 -7.77 -3.35 17.56
C GLY A 72 -6.60 -2.37 17.40
N VAL A 73 -5.46 -2.84 16.88
CA VAL A 73 -4.28 -1.99 16.64
C VAL A 73 -4.60 -0.86 15.66
N MET A 74 -5.28 -1.16 14.56
CA MET A 74 -5.62 -0.17 13.55
C MET A 74 -6.68 0.82 14.03
N ALA A 75 -7.64 0.39 14.85
CA ALA A 75 -8.62 1.29 15.48
C ALA A 75 -7.93 2.26 16.45
N VAL A 76 -7.02 1.78 17.30
CA VAL A 76 -6.23 2.63 18.21
C VAL A 76 -5.39 3.63 17.42
N ALA A 77 -4.72 3.18 16.35
CA ALA A 77 -3.94 4.05 15.49
C ALA A 77 -4.82 5.11 14.80
N ALA A 78 -6.00 4.74 14.32
CA ALA A 78 -6.95 5.67 13.69
C ALA A 78 -7.44 6.74 14.68
N VAL A 79 -7.82 6.35 15.90
CA VAL A 79 -8.26 7.29 16.94
C VAL A 79 -7.11 8.23 17.33
N ALA A 80 -5.92 7.70 17.60
CA ALA A 80 -4.76 8.51 17.93
C ALA A 80 -4.40 9.49 16.81
N GLY A 81 -4.41 9.02 15.55
CA GLY A 81 -4.10 9.83 14.38
C GLY A 81 -5.11 10.95 14.16
N PHE A 82 -6.40 10.66 14.34
CA PHE A 82 -7.46 11.66 14.29
C PHE A 82 -7.32 12.72 15.38
N ILE A 83 -6.99 12.32 16.62
CA ILE A 83 -6.73 13.25 17.72
C ILE A 83 -5.55 14.16 17.40
N PHE A 84 -4.44 13.62 16.88
CA PHE A 84 -3.28 14.42 16.49
C PHE A 84 -3.61 15.42 15.38
N MET A 85 -4.37 15.01 14.36
CA MET A 85 -4.83 15.90 13.30
C MET A 85 -5.72 17.04 13.82
N CYS A 86 -6.64 16.75 14.74
CA CYS A 86 -7.52 17.76 15.34
C CYS A 86 -6.74 18.73 16.22
N ARG A 87 -5.81 18.23 17.05
CA ARG A 87 -4.93 19.06 17.88
C ARG A 87 -4.08 20.00 17.04
N GLU A 88 -3.52 19.49 15.95
CA GLU A 88 -2.72 20.30 15.04
C GLU A 88 -3.55 21.41 14.37
N LYS A 89 -4.73 21.10 13.84
CA LYS A 89 -5.63 22.13 13.27
C LYS A 89 -5.98 23.21 14.27
N ARG A 90 -6.16 22.85 15.55
CA ARG A 90 -6.44 23.80 16.62
C ARG A 90 -5.23 24.69 16.95
N MET A 91 -4.03 24.11 16.94
CA MET A 91 -2.77 24.81 17.21
C MET A 91 -2.31 25.72 16.06
N SER A 92 -2.57 25.33 14.81
CA SER A 92 -2.13 26.07 13.62
C SER A 92 -2.96 27.34 13.36
N GLY A 93 -3.97 27.64 14.19
CA GLY A 93 -4.99 28.63 13.90
C GLY A 93 -5.82 28.21 12.69
N ASN A 94 -6.96 28.87 12.47
CA ASN A 94 -7.80 28.65 11.30
C ASN A 94 -7.07 29.20 10.04
N GLY A 95 -5.99 28.53 9.63
CA GLY A 95 -5.19 28.90 8.47
C GLY A 95 -6.12 29.02 7.28
N GLU A 96 -5.98 30.12 6.54
CA GLU A 96 -6.77 30.44 5.35
C GLU A 96 -7.03 29.16 4.57
N LYS A 97 -8.32 28.85 4.36
CA LYS A 97 -8.72 27.79 3.44
C LYS A 97 -8.18 28.21 2.08
N LYS A 98 -6.96 27.78 1.75
CA LYS A 98 -6.39 27.92 0.42
C LYS A 98 -7.36 27.18 -0.48
N HIS A 99 -8.25 27.93 -1.12
CA HIS A 99 -9.24 27.37 -2.02
C HIS A 99 -8.41 26.59 -3.02
N MET A 100 -8.63 25.27 -3.06
CA MET A 100 -7.96 24.44 -4.02
C MET A 100 -8.60 24.81 -5.35
N GLU A 101 -8.09 25.84 -6.01
CA GLU A 101 -8.54 26.19 -7.36
C GLU A 101 -8.21 24.99 -8.23
N THR A 102 -9.24 24.24 -8.58
CA THR A 102 -9.13 23.03 -9.37
C THR A 102 -9.13 23.41 -10.84
N SER A 103 -8.12 22.96 -11.58
CA SER A 103 -8.09 23.11 -13.04
C SER A 103 -9.15 22.24 -13.70
N VAL A 104 -9.68 22.67 -14.86
CA VAL A 104 -10.57 21.86 -15.70
C VAL A 104 -9.93 20.52 -16.06
N TYR A 105 -8.62 20.51 -16.36
CA TYR A 105 -7.87 19.28 -16.66
C TYR A 105 -7.85 18.29 -15.48
N PHE A 106 -7.91 18.78 -14.25
CA PHE A 106 -8.00 17.92 -13.08
C PHE A 106 -9.35 17.20 -13.02
N TRP A 107 -10.45 17.87 -13.37
CA TRP A 107 -11.77 17.24 -13.46
C TRP A 107 -11.85 16.21 -14.58
N ILE A 108 -11.26 16.51 -15.74
CA ILE A 108 -11.15 15.54 -16.85
C ILE A 108 -10.37 14.31 -16.37
N ALA A 109 -9.21 14.49 -15.73
CA ALA A 109 -8.44 13.39 -15.17
C ALA A 109 -9.26 12.58 -14.15
N ALA A 110 -9.99 13.25 -13.25
CA ALA A 110 -10.81 12.59 -12.24
C ALA A 110 -11.91 11.73 -12.88
N VAL A 111 -12.60 12.23 -13.92
CA VAL A 111 -13.61 11.45 -14.64
C VAL A 111 -12.99 10.22 -15.30
N LEU A 112 -11.84 10.37 -15.97
CA LEU A 112 -11.13 9.24 -16.58
C LEU A 112 -10.71 8.18 -15.54
N ILE A 113 -10.18 8.63 -14.39
CA ILE A 113 -9.78 7.75 -13.30
C ILE A 113 -11.01 7.03 -12.72
N ILE A 114 -12.11 7.75 -12.45
CA ILE A 114 -13.35 7.14 -11.94
C ILE A 114 -13.89 6.11 -12.93
N PHE A 115 -13.84 6.40 -14.22
CA PHE A 115 -14.24 5.46 -15.26
C PHE A 115 -13.37 4.19 -15.24
N GLN A 116 -12.05 4.33 -15.08
CA GLN A 116 -11.14 3.19 -14.94
C GLN A 116 -11.40 2.38 -13.68
N LEU A 117 -11.65 3.04 -12.56
CA LEU A 117 -12.01 2.38 -11.30
C LEU A 117 -13.30 1.56 -11.47
N ALA A 118 -14.30 2.14 -12.12
CA ALA A 118 -15.56 1.45 -12.41
C ALA A 118 -15.33 0.23 -13.31
N VAL A 119 -14.61 0.40 -14.42
CA VAL A 119 -14.27 -0.69 -15.34
C VAL A 119 -13.54 -1.82 -14.61
N ALA A 120 -12.47 -1.51 -13.87
CA ALA A 120 -11.67 -2.50 -13.17
C ALA A 120 -12.42 -3.23 -12.04
N SER A 121 -13.48 -2.62 -11.48
CA SER A 121 -14.23 -3.20 -10.36
C SER A 121 -15.50 -3.93 -10.81
N PHE A 122 -16.13 -3.52 -11.91
CA PHE A 122 -17.39 -4.08 -12.38
C PHE A 122 -17.23 -5.06 -13.55
N LEU A 123 -16.19 -4.90 -14.39
CA LEU A 123 -15.94 -5.83 -15.48
C LEU A 123 -15.05 -6.96 -15.00
N ALA A 124 -15.63 -8.16 -14.93
CA ALA A 124 -14.92 -9.35 -14.54
C ALA A 124 -13.83 -9.70 -15.56
N HIS A 125 -12.65 -10.05 -15.05
CA HIS A 125 -11.59 -10.71 -15.80
C HIS A 125 -11.19 -11.97 -15.04
N MET A 126 -10.75 -13.01 -15.74
CA MET A 126 -10.23 -14.22 -15.10
C MET A 126 -8.72 -14.18 -15.04
N ASP A 127 -8.13 -14.66 -13.94
CA ASP A 127 -6.70 -14.76 -13.79
C ASP A 127 -6.27 -16.12 -13.23
N ALA A 128 -5.24 -16.73 -13.82
CA ALA A 128 -4.77 -18.04 -13.37
C ALA A 128 -4.22 -18.02 -11.94
N ASP A 129 -3.71 -16.87 -11.47
CA ASP A 129 -3.17 -16.75 -10.12
C ASP A 129 -4.28 -16.68 -9.04
N ASP A 130 -5.57 -16.58 -9.43
CA ASP A 130 -6.72 -16.69 -8.53
C ASP A 130 -6.70 -18.02 -7.76
N ALA A 131 -6.30 -19.09 -8.46
CA ALA A 131 -6.17 -20.44 -7.92
C ALA A 131 -5.16 -20.54 -6.78
N PHE A 132 -4.25 -19.58 -6.65
CA PHE A 132 -3.34 -19.49 -5.52
C PHE A 132 -3.77 -18.40 -4.54
N TYR A 133 -3.82 -17.14 -4.98
CA TYR A 133 -3.92 -16.00 -4.07
C TYR A 133 -5.32 -15.87 -3.45
N VAL A 134 -6.37 -15.88 -4.28
CA VAL A 134 -7.76 -15.79 -3.80
C VAL A 134 -8.14 -17.08 -3.08
N ALA A 135 -7.72 -18.24 -3.59
CA ALA A 135 -7.94 -19.52 -2.95
C ALA A 135 -7.26 -19.61 -1.57
N THR A 136 -6.02 -19.13 -1.41
CA THR A 136 -5.34 -19.07 -0.10
C THR A 136 -6.11 -18.21 0.89
N ALA A 137 -6.60 -17.04 0.47
CA ALA A 137 -7.42 -16.21 1.34
C ALA A 137 -8.73 -16.92 1.72
N THR A 138 -9.36 -17.62 0.76
CA THR A 138 -10.60 -18.36 0.95
C THR A 138 -10.43 -19.54 1.91
N THR A 139 -9.37 -20.33 1.77
CA THR A 139 -9.08 -21.44 2.68
C THR A 139 -8.76 -20.93 4.08
N SER A 140 -8.00 -19.83 4.20
CA SER A 140 -7.72 -19.20 5.50
C SER A 140 -9.00 -18.75 6.21
N VAL A 141 -9.91 -18.09 5.50
CA VAL A 141 -11.21 -17.67 6.07
C VAL A 141 -12.07 -18.89 6.43
N HIS A 142 -12.13 -19.90 5.56
CA HIS A 142 -12.99 -21.06 5.77
C HIS A 142 -12.54 -21.95 6.93
N THR A 143 -11.23 -22.10 7.12
CA THR A 143 -10.65 -23.00 8.12
C THR A 143 -10.17 -22.30 9.37
N ASP A 144 -10.28 -20.96 9.42
CA ASP A 144 -9.80 -20.14 10.52
C ASP A 144 -8.31 -20.35 10.84
N THR A 145 -7.50 -20.54 9.78
CA THR A 145 -6.05 -20.75 9.89
C THR A 145 -5.26 -19.76 9.06
N ILE A 146 -4.04 -19.45 9.51
CA ILE A 146 -3.12 -18.59 8.77
C ILE A 146 -2.23 -19.45 7.88
N PHE A 147 -2.42 -19.36 6.56
CA PHE A 147 -1.55 -19.95 5.54
C PHE A 147 -1.19 -21.44 5.76
N SER A 148 -2.14 -22.24 6.27
CA SER A 148 -1.88 -23.62 6.68
C SER A 148 -2.35 -24.68 5.68
N ILE A 149 -3.19 -24.32 4.71
CA ILE A 149 -3.80 -25.25 3.74
C ILE A 149 -3.33 -24.91 2.34
N ASN A 150 -2.95 -25.94 1.58
CA ASN A 150 -2.60 -25.81 0.18
C ASN A 150 -3.87 -25.53 -0.65
N PRO A 151 -3.95 -24.38 -1.34
CA PRO A 151 -5.14 -23.99 -2.10
C PRO A 151 -5.42 -24.91 -3.30
N TYR A 152 -4.41 -25.61 -3.83
CA TYR A 152 -4.56 -26.47 -5.00
C TYR A 152 -5.08 -27.87 -4.65
N THR A 153 -4.75 -28.38 -3.46
CA THR A 153 -5.04 -29.76 -3.08
C THR A 153 -6.02 -29.89 -1.92
N GLY A 154 -6.22 -28.82 -1.14
CA GLY A 154 -7.06 -28.81 0.06
C GLY A 154 -6.43 -29.49 1.28
N TYR A 155 -5.23 -30.06 1.14
CA TYR A 155 -4.49 -30.66 2.27
C TYR A 155 -3.70 -29.62 3.05
N ALA A 156 -3.48 -29.88 4.34
CA ALA A 156 -2.57 -29.08 5.15
C ALA A 156 -1.14 -29.12 4.59
N TYR A 157 -0.43 -27.99 4.65
CA TYR A 157 0.98 -27.94 4.27
C TYR A 157 1.83 -28.76 5.24
N ALA A 158 2.56 -29.76 4.72
CA ALA A 158 3.60 -30.46 5.47
C ALA A 158 4.79 -29.52 5.78
N HIS A 159 5.16 -28.71 4.80
CA HIS A 159 6.14 -27.63 4.93
C HIS A 159 5.60 -26.38 4.26
N LEU A 160 5.78 -25.23 4.90
CA LEU A 160 5.32 -23.97 4.36
C LEU A 160 6.13 -23.58 3.11
N PRO A 161 5.50 -23.15 2.01
CA PRO A 161 6.21 -22.82 0.78
C PRO A 161 7.06 -21.55 0.93
N SER A 162 8.37 -21.70 0.98
CA SER A 162 9.36 -20.62 1.20
C SER A 162 9.14 -19.38 0.33
N ARG A 163 8.66 -19.56 -0.91
CA ARG A 163 8.38 -18.49 -1.88
C ARG A 163 7.33 -17.44 -1.43
N TYR A 164 6.38 -17.84 -0.59
CA TYR A 164 5.17 -17.04 -0.30
C TYR A 164 4.99 -16.71 1.18
N VAL A 165 5.67 -17.45 2.06
CA VAL A 165 5.56 -17.30 3.53
C VAL A 165 5.96 -15.89 3.97
N LEU A 166 7.01 -15.32 3.38
CA LEU A 166 7.53 -14.01 3.76
C LEU A 166 6.80 -12.83 3.11
N SER A 167 5.74 -13.08 2.36
CA SER A 167 4.94 -12.03 1.72
C SER A 167 3.46 -12.40 1.78
N PRO A 168 2.87 -12.41 3.00
CA PRO A 168 1.56 -12.96 3.26
C PRO A 168 0.42 -12.01 2.87
N PHE A 169 0.52 -11.34 1.71
CA PHE A 169 -0.55 -10.51 1.15
C PHE A 169 -1.91 -11.25 1.00
N PRO A 170 -1.96 -12.55 0.66
CA PRO A 170 -3.23 -13.30 0.66
C PRO A 170 -3.87 -13.43 2.05
N VAL A 171 -3.07 -13.47 3.11
CA VAL A 171 -3.59 -13.47 4.48
C VAL A 171 -4.15 -12.09 4.82
N PHE A 172 -3.50 -11.01 4.37
CA PHE A 172 -4.07 -9.66 4.48
C PHE A 172 -5.43 -9.56 3.75
N LEU A 173 -5.55 -10.13 2.55
CA LEU A 173 -6.84 -10.27 1.85
C LEU A 173 -7.88 -11.01 2.70
N ALA A 174 -7.50 -12.14 3.33
CA ALA A 174 -8.38 -12.89 4.23
C ALA A 174 -8.87 -12.03 5.40
N VAL A 175 -7.96 -11.32 6.09
CA VAL A 175 -8.31 -10.42 7.21
C VAL A 175 -9.28 -9.34 6.77
N VAL A 176 -8.99 -8.63 5.67
CA VAL A 176 -9.91 -7.59 5.15
C VAL A 176 -11.27 -8.19 4.78
N SER A 177 -11.28 -9.38 4.19
CA SER A 177 -12.51 -10.08 3.80
C SER A 177 -13.38 -10.40 5.00
N SER A 178 -12.81 -10.92 6.08
CA SER A 178 -13.52 -11.18 7.33
C SER A 178 -14.05 -9.89 7.95
N LEU A 179 -13.21 -8.85 8.07
CA LEU A 179 -13.60 -7.56 8.64
C LEU A 179 -14.75 -6.87 7.89
N CYS A 180 -14.81 -7.03 6.57
CA CYS A 180 -15.88 -6.47 5.75
C CYS A 180 -17.09 -7.41 5.63
N GLY A 181 -16.94 -8.69 5.99
CA GLY A 181 -17.95 -9.73 5.81
C GLY A 181 -18.21 -10.10 4.35
N PHE A 182 -17.25 -9.87 3.45
CA PHE A 182 -17.32 -10.28 2.05
C PHE A 182 -16.63 -11.63 1.82
N HIS A 183 -16.92 -12.28 0.70
CA HIS A 183 -16.10 -13.41 0.23
C HIS A 183 -14.77 -12.87 -0.33
N PRO A 184 -13.62 -13.54 -0.13
CA PRO A 184 -12.32 -13.02 -0.56
C PRO A 184 -12.25 -12.67 -2.05
N ALA A 185 -12.94 -13.44 -2.90
CA ALA A 185 -13.06 -13.12 -4.33
C ALA A 185 -13.72 -11.75 -4.61
N ILE A 186 -14.75 -11.36 -3.84
CA ILE A 186 -15.40 -10.05 -4.01
C ILE A 186 -14.43 -8.94 -3.62
N VAL A 187 -13.70 -9.14 -2.50
CA VAL A 187 -12.71 -8.16 -2.06
C VAL A 187 -11.59 -8.02 -3.10
N ALA A 188 -11.08 -9.15 -3.61
CA ALA A 188 -10.01 -9.17 -4.60
C ALA A 188 -10.42 -8.55 -5.95
N HIS A 189 -11.59 -8.86 -6.49
CA HIS A 189 -11.94 -8.43 -7.86
C HIS A 189 -12.80 -7.15 -7.93
N MET A 190 -13.37 -6.69 -6.81
CA MET A 190 -14.24 -5.50 -6.82
C MET A 190 -13.73 -4.39 -5.89
N ILE A 191 -13.24 -4.74 -4.70
CA ILE A 191 -12.90 -3.73 -3.68
C ILE A 191 -11.44 -3.29 -3.81
N PHE A 192 -10.51 -4.24 -3.89
CA PHE A 192 -9.08 -3.97 -4.03
C PHE A 192 -8.73 -3.19 -5.30
N PRO A 193 -9.32 -3.46 -6.48
CA PRO A 193 -9.06 -2.67 -7.67
C PRO A 193 -9.47 -1.21 -7.49
N ALA A 194 -10.68 -0.96 -6.98
CA ALA A 194 -11.15 0.39 -6.69
C ALA A 194 -10.20 1.15 -5.74
N VAL A 195 -9.70 0.48 -4.71
CA VAL A 195 -8.87 1.10 -3.67
C VAL A 195 -7.43 1.30 -4.16
N PHE A 196 -6.79 0.27 -4.71
CA PHE A 196 -5.37 0.33 -5.05
C PHE A 196 -5.09 1.09 -6.33
N ILE A 197 -5.99 1.10 -7.32
CA ILE A 197 -5.83 1.95 -8.52
C ILE A 197 -5.96 3.41 -8.10
N PHE A 198 -6.93 3.72 -7.23
CA PHE A 198 -7.05 5.06 -6.66
C PHE A 198 -5.76 5.46 -5.94
N MET A 199 -5.19 4.59 -5.11
CA MET A 199 -3.90 4.84 -4.45
C MET A 199 -2.75 5.05 -5.43
N ALA A 200 -2.66 4.28 -6.50
CA ALA A 200 -1.64 4.47 -7.55
C ALA A 200 -1.71 5.90 -8.12
N TYR A 201 -2.92 6.38 -8.42
CA TYR A 201 -3.13 7.75 -8.87
C TYR A 201 -2.83 8.79 -7.80
N VAL A 202 -3.11 8.52 -6.52
CA VAL A 202 -2.69 9.40 -5.43
C VAL A 202 -1.17 9.53 -5.39
N VAL A 203 -0.42 8.43 -5.57
CA VAL A 203 1.06 8.46 -5.65
C VAL A 203 1.53 9.29 -6.85
N LEU A 204 0.97 9.05 -8.04
CA LEU A 204 1.29 9.84 -9.25
C LEU A 204 0.99 11.33 -9.05
N TYR A 205 -0.09 11.66 -8.35
CA TYR A 205 -0.43 13.04 -8.04
C TYR A 205 0.59 13.71 -7.07
N GLN A 206 1.25 12.92 -6.22
CA GLN A 206 2.34 13.43 -5.38
C GLN A 206 3.59 13.78 -6.19
N TYR A 207 3.89 13.01 -7.24
CA TYR A 207 4.89 13.40 -8.24
C TYR A 207 4.48 14.67 -8.98
N ALA A 208 3.24 14.75 -9.46
CA ALA A 208 2.72 15.93 -10.16
C ALA A 208 2.85 17.21 -9.31
N LYS A 209 2.53 17.12 -8.01
CA LYS A 209 2.71 18.24 -7.07
C LYS A 209 4.18 18.64 -6.89
N LYS A 210 5.09 17.66 -6.89
CA LYS A 210 6.52 17.90 -6.71
C LYS A 210 7.15 18.53 -7.95
N TRP A 211 6.81 18.04 -9.15
CA TRP A 211 7.35 18.55 -10.41
C TRP A 211 6.71 19.86 -10.86
N PHE A 212 5.44 20.07 -10.55
CA PHE A 212 4.68 21.24 -10.97
C PHE A 212 4.08 21.98 -9.75
N PRO A 213 4.88 22.63 -8.87
CA PRO A 213 4.42 23.22 -7.61
C PRO A 213 3.39 24.37 -7.77
N GLU A 214 3.45 25.13 -8.86
CA GLU A 214 2.57 26.28 -9.10
C GLU A 214 1.65 26.10 -10.32
N GLN A 215 1.96 25.12 -11.19
CA GLN A 215 1.27 24.92 -12.46
C GLN A 215 0.12 23.91 -12.34
N LYS A 216 -1.06 24.39 -11.97
CA LYS A 216 -2.27 23.57 -11.74
C LYS A 216 -2.73 22.83 -13.00
N ASN A 217 -2.64 23.50 -14.17
CA ASN A 217 -2.99 22.90 -15.46
C ASN A 217 -2.02 21.77 -15.82
N ALA A 218 -0.71 21.97 -15.65
CA ALA A 218 0.30 20.95 -15.91
C ALA A 218 0.10 19.69 -15.05
N ARG A 219 -0.31 19.85 -13.78
CA ARG A 219 -0.68 18.71 -12.94
C ARG A 219 -1.86 17.92 -13.51
N GLY A 220 -2.92 18.61 -13.93
CA GLY A 220 -4.09 17.97 -14.53
C GLY A 220 -3.72 17.23 -15.82
N ILE A 221 -2.97 17.88 -16.70
CA ILE A 221 -2.48 17.29 -17.96
C ILE A 221 -1.60 16.06 -17.69
N PHE A 222 -0.69 16.14 -16.72
CA PHE A 222 0.12 15.00 -16.30
C PHE A 222 -0.76 13.81 -15.87
N MET A 223 -1.79 14.06 -15.06
CA MET A 223 -2.71 12.99 -14.62
C MET A 223 -3.51 12.40 -15.79
N ILE A 224 -3.97 13.22 -16.73
CA ILE A 224 -4.63 12.74 -17.96
C ILE A 224 -3.67 11.85 -18.75
N PHE A 225 -2.43 12.30 -18.94
CA PHE A 225 -1.42 11.56 -19.70
C PHE A 225 -1.12 10.20 -19.06
N CYS A 226 -0.92 10.16 -17.74
CA CYS A 226 -0.79 8.89 -17.02
C CYS A 226 -2.01 8.00 -17.20
N ALA A 227 -3.22 8.56 -17.08
CA ALA A 227 -4.45 7.77 -17.23
C ALA A 227 -4.61 7.18 -18.63
N VAL A 228 -4.26 7.93 -19.67
CA VAL A 228 -4.24 7.43 -21.05
C VAL A 228 -3.19 6.33 -21.20
N LEU A 229 -1.94 6.56 -20.78
CA LEU A 229 -0.89 5.53 -20.89
C LEU A 229 -1.27 4.22 -20.18
N ILE A 230 -1.85 4.31 -18.99
CA ILE A 230 -2.26 3.14 -18.21
C ILE A 230 -3.34 2.33 -18.93
N TRP A 231 -4.24 2.99 -19.66
CA TRP A 231 -5.31 2.29 -20.35
C TRP A 231 -4.86 1.68 -21.68
N PHE A 232 -3.94 2.37 -22.37
CA PHE A 232 -3.38 1.90 -23.64
C PHE A 232 -2.25 0.88 -23.47
N SER A 233 -1.87 0.51 -22.25
CA SER A 233 -0.80 -0.46 -21.98
C SER A 233 -1.15 -1.93 -22.22
N GLY A 234 -2.39 -2.22 -22.66
CA GLY A 234 -2.90 -3.56 -22.93
C GLY A 234 -2.27 -4.26 -24.15
N TYR A 235 -1.28 -3.65 -24.82
CA TYR A 235 -0.52 -4.26 -25.91
C TYR A 235 0.41 -5.40 -25.45
N SER A 236 0.68 -5.52 -24.14
CA SER A 236 1.40 -6.66 -23.56
C SER A 236 0.82 -7.03 -22.22
N ILE A 237 0.63 -8.33 -22.01
CA ILE A 237 0.19 -8.85 -20.71
C ILE A 237 1.21 -8.60 -19.61
N TYR A 238 2.49 -8.38 -19.94
CA TYR A 238 3.61 -8.26 -19.00
C TYR A 238 3.91 -6.84 -18.51
N ASN A 239 3.20 -5.82 -19.00
CA ASN A 239 3.44 -4.43 -18.61
C ASN A 239 2.90 -4.11 -17.21
N SER A 240 3.60 -3.23 -16.49
CA SER A 240 3.25 -2.83 -15.12
C SER A 240 1.88 -2.13 -15.03
N GLU A 241 1.52 -1.40 -16.07
CA GLU A 241 0.30 -0.63 -16.22
C GLU A 241 -0.90 -1.55 -16.50
N ASN A 242 -0.68 -2.60 -17.30
CA ASN A 242 -1.68 -3.65 -17.51
C ASN A 242 -1.93 -4.42 -16.20
N PHE A 243 -0.85 -4.71 -15.45
CA PHE A 243 -0.96 -5.28 -14.11
C PHE A 243 -1.72 -4.36 -13.14
N GLN A 244 -1.56 -3.04 -13.25
CA GLN A 244 -2.33 -2.07 -12.45
C GLN A 244 -3.83 -2.12 -12.76
N MET A 245 -4.22 -2.30 -14.01
CA MET A 245 -5.63 -2.28 -14.40
C MET A 245 -6.33 -3.61 -14.12
N ILE A 246 -5.64 -4.73 -14.36
CA ILE A 246 -6.25 -6.06 -14.34
C ILE A 246 -5.88 -6.82 -13.05
N ARG A 247 -4.64 -6.73 -12.58
CA ARG A 247 -4.11 -7.68 -11.58
C ARG A 247 -3.76 -7.02 -10.25
N ILE A 248 -4.18 -5.78 -10.00
CA ILE A 248 -3.72 -4.97 -8.85
C ILE A 248 -4.10 -5.54 -7.48
N TRP A 249 -5.08 -6.44 -7.46
CA TRP A 249 -5.43 -7.23 -6.29
C TRP A 249 -4.38 -8.28 -5.92
N GLN A 250 -3.38 -8.49 -6.77
CA GLN A 250 -2.17 -9.26 -6.48
C GLN A 250 -1.11 -8.37 -5.86
N GLY A 251 -0.40 -8.90 -4.87
CA GLY A 251 0.63 -8.13 -4.18
C GLY A 251 1.77 -7.67 -5.09
N LYS A 252 2.16 -8.46 -6.10
CA LYS A 252 3.18 -8.07 -7.10
C LYS A 252 2.77 -6.84 -7.93
N ALA A 253 1.52 -6.80 -8.35
CA ALA A 253 0.98 -5.68 -9.13
C ALA A 253 0.86 -4.44 -8.24
N CYS A 254 0.29 -4.57 -7.05
CA CYS A 254 0.20 -3.47 -6.08
C CYS A 254 1.59 -2.93 -5.69
N LEU A 255 2.59 -3.80 -5.53
CA LEU A 255 3.98 -3.41 -5.31
C LEU A 255 4.51 -2.53 -6.45
N ALA A 256 4.39 -2.98 -7.70
CA ALA A 256 4.92 -2.28 -8.85
C ALA A 256 4.21 -0.94 -9.13
N SER A 257 2.88 -0.91 -8.98
CA SER A 257 2.06 0.25 -9.34
C SER A 257 1.94 1.30 -8.22
N VAL A 258 2.06 0.89 -6.95
CA VAL A 258 1.81 1.79 -5.80
C VAL A 258 3.06 1.95 -4.94
N PHE A 259 3.57 0.85 -4.38
CA PHE A 259 4.53 0.93 -3.28
C PHE A 259 5.97 1.21 -3.71
N LEU A 260 6.44 0.66 -4.84
CA LEU A 260 7.75 1.01 -5.39
C LEU A 260 7.81 2.48 -5.85
N PRO A 261 6.81 3.02 -6.60
CA PRO A 261 6.75 4.45 -6.87
C PRO A 261 6.67 5.31 -5.61
N LEU A 262 5.93 4.88 -4.59
CA LEU A 262 5.86 5.60 -3.32
C LEU A 262 7.19 5.58 -2.56
N LEU A 263 7.88 4.44 -2.51
CA LEU A 263 9.20 4.28 -1.91
C LEU A 263 10.21 5.18 -2.59
N LEU A 264 10.22 5.22 -3.93
CA LEU A 264 11.06 6.11 -4.71
C LEU A 264 10.75 7.58 -4.39
N TYR A 265 9.47 7.96 -4.38
CA TYR A 265 9.04 9.32 -4.04
C TYR A 265 9.53 9.76 -2.66
N LEU A 266 9.30 8.92 -1.63
CA LEU A 266 9.72 9.17 -0.26
C LEU A 266 11.24 9.24 -0.15
N GLY A 267 11.94 8.30 -0.78
CA GLY A 267 13.38 8.26 -0.85
C GLY A 267 13.97 9.53 -1.47
N CYS A 268 13.42 10.00 -2.58
CA CYS A 268 13.81 11.29 -3.16
C CYS A 268 13.56 12.46 -2.19
N CYS A 269 12.43 12.50 -1.49
CA CYS A 269 12.07 13.60 -0.59
C CYS A 269 12.82 13.60 0.76
N ILE A 270 13.36 12.45 1.18
CA ILE A 270 14.07 12.28 2.45
C ILE A 270 15.58 12.30 2.24
N ILE A 271 16.08 11.55 1.26
CA ILE A 271 17.51 11.32 1.04
C ILE A 271 18.08 12.38 0.09
N LEU A 272 17.39 12.66 -1.03
CA LEU A 272 17.91 13.50 -2.11
C LEU A 272 17.62 15.01 -1.96
N GLU A 273 16.89 15.40 -0.92
CA GLU A 273 16.66 16.81 -0.58
C GLU A 273 17.63 17.33 0.49
N LYS A 274 17.96 18.64 0.43
CA LYS A 274 18.80 19.29 1.45
C LYS A 274 18.17 19.18 2.84
N GLN A 275 16.90 19.58 2.95
CA GLN A 275 16.10 19.41 4.16
C GLN A 275 15.06 18.30 3.95
N ARG A 276 14.98 17.38 4.91
CA ARG A 276 13.99 16.30 4.88
C ARG A 276 12.56 16.86 4.92
N GLU A 277 11.73 16.43 3.98
CA GLU A 277 10.31 16.81 3.93
C GLU A 277 9.43 15.88 4.78
N TYR A 278 9.84 14.60 4.87
CA TYR A 278 9.17 13.53 5.58
C TYR A 278 10.11 12.86 6.59
N THR A 279 9.56 11.99 7.44
CA THR A 279 10.29 11.30 8.52
C THR A 279 10.87 9.97 8.03
N TRP A 280 12.03 9.55 8.56
CA TRP A 280 12.64 8.23 8.29
C TRP A 280 11.71 7.06 8.58
N LEU A 281 10.82 7.19 9.58
CA LEU A 281 9.80 6.19 9.91
C LEU A 281 8.90 5.86 8.70
N LEU A 282 8.55 6.85 7.86
CA LEU A 282 7.77 6.60 6.65
C LEU A 282 8.54 5.76 5.63
N LEU A 283 9.85 5.97 5.54
CA LEU A 283 10.70 5.20 4.63
C LEU A 283 10.86 3.76 5.12
N LEU A 284 11.05 3.56 6.43
CA LEU A 284 11.08 2.24 7.06
C LEU A 284 9.75 1.50 6.85
N MET A 285 8.61 2.16 7.07
CA MET A 285 7.29 1.57 6.83
C MET A 285 7.05 1.26 5.35
N ALA A 286 7.57 2.08 4.44
CA ALA A 286 7.51 1.79 3.01
C ALA A 286 8.29 0.53 2.64
N ASP A 287 9.47 0.31 3.23
CA ASP A 287 10.25 -0.91 3.06
C ASP A 287 9.49 -2.15 3.57
N ILE A 288 9.00 -2.12 4.82
CA ILE A 288 8.21 -3.23 5.41
C ILE A 288 6.96 -3.52 4.57
N SER A 289 6.27 -2.48 4.10
CA SER A 289 5.08 -2.66 3.26
C SER A 289 5.39 -3.31 1.91
N CYS A 290 6.58 -3.08 1.36
CA CYS A 290 7.02 -3.77 0.15
C CYS A 290 7.26 -5.27 0.41
N CYS A 291 7.76 -5.63 1.59
CA CYS A 291 7.97 -7.04 1.98
C CYS A 291 6.66 -7.84 2.04
N LEU A 292 5.60 -7.25 2.61
CA LEU A 292 4.26 -7.87 2.68
C LEU A 292 3.74 -8.29 1.32
N LEU A 293 3.95 -7.44 0.32
CA LEU A 293 3.30 -7.54 -0.98
C LEU A 293 3.85 -8.67 -1.85
N SER A 294 5.16 -8.89 -1.85
CA SER A 294 5.79 -9.89 -2.69
C SER A 294 7.22 -10.15 -2.27
N SER A 295 7.71 -11.38 -2.51
CA SER A 295 9.11 -11.73 -2.30
C SER A 295 10.04 -10.91 -3.19
N MET A 296 9.56 -10.47 -4.36
CA MET A 296 10.28 -9.48 -5.17
C MET A 296 10.35 -8.10 -4.52
N GLY A 297 9.38 -7.76 -3.66
CA GLY A 297 9.38 -6.51 -2.89
C GLY A 297 10.53 -6.44 -1.90
N ILE A 298 10.85 -7.55 -1.23
CA ILE A 298 12.02 -7.67 -0.35
C ILE A 298 13.31 -7.28 -1.08
N ILE A 299 13.50 -7.80 -2.31
CA ILE A 299 14.72 -7.55 -3.08
C ILE A 299 14.70 -6.15 -3.72
N LEU A 300 13.61 -5.78 -4.41
CA LEU A 300 13.53 -4.54 -5.17
C LEU A 300 13.49 -3.30 -4.27
N ALA A 301 12.81 -3.35 -3.12
CA ALA A 301 12.82 -2.25 -2.16
C ALA A 301 14.22 -2.01 -1.61
N CYS A 302 14.93 -3.08 -1.21
CA CYS A 302 16.30 -2.99 -0.76
C CYS A 302 17.22 -2.40 -1.84
N ILE A 303 17.16 -2.89 -3.08
CA ILE A 303 17.96 -2.36 -4.19
C ILE A 303 17.67 -0.87 -4.40
N MET A 304 16.40 -0.48 -4.42
CA MET A 304 16.00 0.90 -4.60
C MET A 304 16.55 1.81 -3.50
N LEU A 305 16.47 1.40 -2.23
CA LEU A 305 17.02 2.14 -1.11
C LEU A 305 18.56 2.21 -1.16
N VAL A 306 19.23 1.14 -1.56
CA VAL A 306 20.71 1.13 -1.74
C VAL A 306 21.13 2.11 -2.84
N VAL A 307 20.44 2.11 -3.98
CA VAL A 307 20.72 3.08 -5.06
C VAL A 307 20.52 4.52 -4.56
N LEU A 308 19.41 4.78 -3.88
CA LEU A 308 19.13 6.11 -3.31
C LEU A 308 20.14 6.50 -2.23
N MET A 309 20.60 5.56 -1.42
CA MET A 309 21.65 5.77 -0.43
C MET A 309 22.96 6.19 -1.11
N VAL A 310 23.40 5.48 -2.14
CA VAL A 310 24.61 5.81 -2.92
C VAL A 310 24.47 7.18 -3.56
N MET A 311 23.33 7.48 -4.19
CA MET A 311 23.06 8.81 -4.76
C MET A 311 23.10 9.91 -3.67
N GLY A 312 22.51 9.66 -2.50
CA GLY A 312 22.52 10.58 -1.36
C GLY A 312 23.93 10.83 -0.81
N LEU A 313 24.75 9.78 -0.72
CA LEU A 313 26.15 9.85 -0.34
C LEU A 313 26.97 10.67 -1.34
N VAL A 314 26.81 10.44 -2.65
CA VAL A 314 27.50 11.21 -3.69
C VAL A 314 27.11 12.69 -3.64
N ARG A 315 25.81 12.98 -3.47
CA ARG A 315 25.29 14.35 -3.51
C ARG A 315 25.57 15.17 -2.26
N PHE A 316 25.43 14.57 -1.06
CA PHE A 316 25.51 15.31 0.21
C PHE A 316 26.70 14.92 1.08
N ARG A 317 27.39 13.81 0.79
CA ARG A 317 28.51 13.28 1.57
C ARG A 317 28.22 13.15 3.08
N SER A 318 26.95 12.90 3.44
CA SER A 318 26.50 12.78 4.82
C SER A 318 26.40 11.31 5.22
N LEU A 319 27.28 10.89 6.13
CA LEU A 319 27.25 9.54 6.70
C LEU A 319 26.01 9.30 7.56
N GLU A 320 25.47 10.34 8.20
CA GLU A 320 24.25 10.25 8.99
C GLU A 320 23.04 9.83 8.14
N LYS A 321 22.85 10.48 6.98
CA LYS A 321 21.77 10.11 6.04
C LYS A 321 21.95 8.70 5.50
N ALA A 322 23.19 8.29 5.24
CA ALA A 322 23.49 6.95 4.78
C ALA A 322 23.19 5.89 5.84
N ALA A 323 23.61 6.12 7.09
CA ALA A 323 23.31 5.23 8.22
C ALA A 323 21.80 5.11 8.45
N CYS A 324 21.06 6.23 8.42
CA CYS A 324 19.60 6.20 8.55
C CYS A 324 18.93 5.43 7.40
N THR A 325 19.44 5.57 6.17
CA THR A 325 18.92 4.82 5.01
C THR A 325 19.21 3.33 5.15
N ALA A 326 20.43 2.96 5.57
CA ALA A 326 20.81 1.58 5.84
C ALA A 326 19.94 0.94 6.94
N LEU A 327 19.60 1.69 7.98
CA LEU A 327 18.63 1.25 9.01
C LEU A 327 17.23 1.02 8.43
N CYS A 328 16.81 1.83 7.45
CA CYS A 328 15.52 1.63 6.77
C CYS A 328 15.51 0.38 5.89
N CYS A 329 16.66 -0.13 5.44
CA CYS A 329 16.78 -1.37 4.66
C CYS A 329 16.79 -2.64 5.52
N LEU A 330 16.88 -2.51 6.85
CA LEU A 330 16.99 -3.67 7.74
C LEU A 330 15.84 -4.68 7.59
N PRO A 331 14.56 -4.28 7.48
CA PRO A 331 13.47 -5.23 7.31
C PRO A 331 13.66 -6.11 6.07
N SER A 332 13.90 -5.51 4.90
CA SER A 332 14.17 -6.25 3.68
C SER A 332 15.43 -7.14 3.78
N LEU A 333 16.49 -6.68 4.43
CA LEU A 333 17.71 -7.49 4.60
C LEU A 333 17.48 -8.70 5.52
N ILE A 334 16.78 -8.50 6.64
CA ILE A 334 16.46 -9.56 7.60
C ILE A 334 15.55 -10.60 6.92
N LEU A 335 14.48 -10.16 6.26
CA LEU A 335 13.58 -11.08 5.55
C LEU A 335 14.27 -11.75 4.37
N GLY A 336 15.16 -11.05 3.66
CA GLY A 336 15.98 -11.64 2.60
C GLY A 336 16.95 -12.70 3.11
N ALA A 337 17.57 -12.49 4.27
CA ALA A 337 18.41 -13.50 4.91
C ALA A 337 17.59 -14.72 5.35
N ILE A 338 16.43 -14.50 5.97
CA ILE A 338 15.49 -15.56 6.35
C ILE A 338 15.04 -16.35 5.11
N TYR A 339 14.76 -15.66 3.99
CA TYR A 339 14.39 -16.30 2.72
C TYR A 339 15.45 -17.28 2.22
N ILE A 340 16.73 -16.89 2.31
CA ILE A 340 17.86 -17.76 1.90
C ILE A 340 18.00 -18.96 2.84
N VAL A 341 17.75 -18.79 4.14
CA VAL A 341 17.88 -19.87 5.14
C VAL A 341 16.73 -20.88 5.07
N ILE A 342 15.52 -20.45 4.75
CA ILE A 342 14.32 -21.32 4.66
C ILE A 342 14.25 -22.07 3.32
N ARG A 343 15.01 -21.64 2.31
CA ARG A 343 15.02 -22.25 0.97
C ARG A 343 15.83 -23.55 0.92
#